data_AF-A0AAD5J9C2-F1
#
_entry.id   AF-A0AAD5J9C2-F1
#
_cell.length_a   1.000
_cell.length_b   1.000
_cell.length_c   1.000
_cell.angle_alpha   90.00
_cell.angle_beta   90.00
_cell.angle_gamma   90.00
#
_symmetry.space_group_name_H-M   'P 1'
#
loop_
_entity.id
_entity.type
_entity.pdbx_description
1 polymer ?
#
loop_
_entity_poly.entity_id
_entity_poly.type
_entity_poly.pdbx_seq_one_letter_code
_entity_poly.pdbx_strand_id
1 'polypeptide(L)'
;MSTRNPLYTNPKSCKHLEDYKLSHGLNGFNSLQKHIKTAPSGKSSVEQSQTKIPRCGFCDGHRERLYLCLICSSISCSSHTLLHSQSENGHDIAVDVERSELYCVVCCDQVYDPDFDRTVMLKHIMDLPPNKSGVFADEEGGGAVRRSSKRRRLVSGLEFDSKKSKQLVVSMRDLRAKSCYPWGLRGLNNLGSTCFMNSVLQALIHAPPFRNYFLSDQHNHEVCKKRSSDRLCLPCDIDVIFSAAYSGDRTPYSPAQFLHSWWQHSANLASYEQQDAHEFFISVLDGIHEKEGKARSLGIDNGDCQCIAHKVFSGVLRSDLSCISTLSGCLDLFTKPEKLGSDQKFFCENCQERQESLKQMSIKRLPSVLCLHVKRFEHSPIKKMSRKIDRYLQFPFGLDMNPYLSSSVVRNRFGNRIFGFEVDGLDTSAEYEIFAVVTHSGMLDSGHYLTYLRLRNQWYKCDDAWINEVDERVVRASQCYMLFYVQKTLCYKANEDLSCQPTSSRKDPFVPIAGCC
;
A
#
# COMPACT_ATOMS: atom_id res chain seq x y z
N MET A 1 19.33 -12.10 20.76
CA MET A 1 18.26 -12.81 21.48
C MET A 1 17.53 -11.77 22.31
N SER A 2 16.35 -11.33 21.86
CA SER A 2 15.53 -10.37 22.61
C SER A 2 14.36 -11.12 23.22
N THR A 3 14.34 -11.13 24.54
CA THR A 3 13.26 -11.57 25.41
C THR A 3 11.97 -10.83 25.03
N ARG A 4 10.91 -11.60 24.74
CA ARG A 4 9.55 -11.07 24.60
C ARG A 4 9.17 -10.46 25.95
N ASN A 5 8.98 -9.14 26.00
CA ASN A 5 8.44 -8.47 27.17
C ASN A 5 6.91 -8.62 27.12
N PRO A 6 6.25 -9.25 28.10
CA PRO A 6 4.80 -9.37 28.15
C PRO A 6 4.27 -8.20 28.96
N LEU A 7 3.61 -7.23 28.31
CA LEU A 7 2.61 -6.28 28.83
C LEU A 7 2.50 -5.13 27.81
N TYR A 8 1.75 -5.38 26.75
CA TYR A 8 1.39 -4.38 25.73
C TYR A 8 -0.10 -4.09 25.88
N THR A 9 -0.44 -2.87 26.30
CA THR A 9 -1.84 -2.44 26.40
C THR A 9 -2.35 -2.15 24.99
N ASN A 10 -3.34 -2.93 24.54
CA ASN A 10 -4.14 -2.60 23.36
C ASN A 10 -4.69 -1.16 23.48
N PRO A 11 -4.93 -0.47 22.35
CA PRO A 11 -5.53 0.87 22.38
C PRO A 11 -6.83 0.87 23.19
N LYS A 12 -7.06 1.94 23.97
CA LYS A 12 -8.25 2.07 24.81
C LYS A 12 -9.50 2.07 23.92
N SER A 13 -10.30 1.03 24.05
CA SER A 13 -11.62 0.90 23.45
C SER A 13 -12.54 2.04 23.92
N CYS A 14 -13.58 2.34 23.15
CA CYS A 14 -14.61 3.26 23.66
C CYS A 14 -15.27 2.65 24.90
N LYS A 15 -15.73 3.50 25.83
CA LYS A 15 -16.34 3.06 27.08
C LYS A 15 -17.52 2.10 26.84
N HIS A 16 -18.31 2.32 25.80
CA HIS A 16 -19.45 1.46 25.44
C HIS A 16 -19.01 0.03 25.03
N LEU A 17 -17.86 -0.10 24.36
CA LEU A 17 -17.30 -1.40 24.00
C LEU A 17 -16.71 -2.10 25.24
N GLU A 18 -16.10 -1.35 26.16
CA GLU A 18 -15.65 -1.89 27.46
C GLU A 18 -16.82 -2.38 28.30
N ASP A 19 -17.88 -1.59 28.40
CA ASP A 19 -19.11 -1.93 29.12
C ASP A 19 -19.79 -3.17 28.51
N TYR A 20 -19.80 -3.29 27.17
CA TYR A 20 -20.24 -4.50 26.47
C TYR A 20 -19.38 -5.72 26.83
N LYS A 21 -18.04 -5.60 26.78
CA LYS A 21 -17.14 -6.72 27.11
C LYS A 21 -17.24 -7.15 28.57
N LEU A 22 -17.45 -6.20 29.49
CA LEU A 22 -17.67 -6.47 30.92
C LEU A 22 -18.96 -7.25 31.17
N SER A 23 -20.02 -6.95 30.41
CA SER A 23 -21.35 -7.54 30.60
C SER A 23 -21.56 -8.84 29.82
N HIS A 24 -21.02 -8.95 28.61
CA HIS A 24 -21.32 -10.05 27.67
C HIS A 24 -20.11 -10.90 27.26
N GLY A 25 -18.88 -10.47 27.62
CA GLY A 25 -17.64 -11.17 27.24
C GLY A 25 -17.44 -11.24 25.73
N LEU A 26 -16.89 -12.37 25.23
CA LEU A 26 -16.61 -12.62 23.81
C LEU A 26 -17.71 -13.46 23.11
N ASN A 27 -18.82 -13.71 23.79
CA ASN A 27 -19.86 -14.64 23.32
C ASN A 27 -20.53 -14.16 22.02
N GLY A 28 -20.74 -12.85 21.87
CA GLY A 28 -21.29 -12.26 20.65
C GLY A 28 -20.35 -12.42 19.46
N PHE A 29 -19.04 -12.28 19.67
CA PHE A 29 -18.03 -12.44 18.62
C PHE A 29 -17.99 -13.89 18.11
N ASN A 30 -17.96 -14.85 19.04
CA ASN A 30 -17.95 -16.29 18.71
C ASN A 30 -19.24 -16.74 17.99
N SER A 31 -20.39 -16.15 18.35
CA SER A 31 -21.67 -16.46 17.71
C SER A 31 -21.75 -15.93 16.27
N LEU A 32 -21.14 -14.78 16.03
CA LEU A 32 -20.98 -14.17 14.71
C LEU A 32 -20.03 -14.95 13.80
N GLN A 33 -19.04 -15.63 14.37
CA GLN A 33 -18.08 -16.43 13.60
C GLN A 33 -18.80 -17.40 12.66
N LYS A 34 -19.93 -18.00 13.05
CA LYS A 34 -20.68 -18.92 12.16
C LYS A 34 -21.28 -18.24 10.92
N HIS A 35 -21.49 -16.93 10.97
CA HIS A 35 -22.19 -16.16 9.94
C HIS A 35 -21.26 -15.30 9.06
N ILE A 36 -20.00 -15.09 9.43
CA ILE A 36 -19.05 -14.37 8.55
C ILE A 36 -18.67 -15.25 7.35
N LYS A 37 -18.64 -14.74 6.12
CA LYS A 37 -18.01 -15.40 4.97
C LYS A 37 -17.00 -14.46 4.34
N THR A 38 -15.87 -15.00 3.93
CA THR A 38 -14.86 -14.25 3.19
C THR A 38 -14.91 -14.61 1.71
N ALA A 39 -15.10 -13.60 0.86
CA ALA A 39 -14.96 -13.75 -0.58
C ALA A 39 -13.48 -13.97 -0.97
N PRO A 40 -13.18 -14.63 -2.11
CA PRO A 40 -11.81 -14.78 -2.62
C PRO A 40 -11.06 -13.46 -2.83
N SER A 41 -11.77 -12.33 -2.86
CA SER A 41 -11.22 -10.97 -2.93
C SER A 41 -10.74 -10.40 -1.57
N GLY A 42 -10.81 -11.18 -0.48
CA GLY A 42 -10.43 -10.77 0.88
C GLY A 42 -11.52 -9.99 1.62
N LYS A 43 -12.71 -9.82 1.04
CA LYS A 43 -13.84 -9.13 1.67
C LYS A 43 -14.61 -10.09 2.59
N SER A 44 -14.64 -9.78 3.89
CA SER A 44 -15.47 -10.51 4.86
C SER A 44 -16.82 -9.81 5.04
N SER A 45 -17.91 -10.55 4.86
CA SER A 45 -19.29 -10.07 5.09
C SER A 45 -20.06 -11.03 5.97
N VAL A 46 -21.05 -10.55 6.71
CA VAL A 46 -21.93 -11.41 7.51
C VAL A 46 -23.05 -11.94 6.61
N GLU A 47 -23.04 -13.24 6.31
CA GLU A 47 -24.06 -13.93 5.53
C GLU A 47 -25.03 -14.69 6.44
N GLN A 48 -26.33 -14.44 6.27
CA GLN A 48 -27.37 -15.23 6.92
C GLN A 48 -27.69 -16.49 6.12
N SER A 49 -28.06 -17.55 6.83
CA SER A 49 -28.27 -18.92 6.32
C SER A 49 -29.48 -19.11 5.39
N GLN A 50 -30.07 -18.04 4.85
CA GLN A 50 -31.14 -18.11 3.86
C GLN A 50 -30.93 -17.06 2.78
N THR A 51 -31.26 -17.41 1.54
CA THR A 51 -31.10 -16.63 0.29
C THR A 51 -31.89 -15.31 0.21
N LYS A 52 -32.19 -14.67 1.35
CA LYS A 52 -32.90 -13.39 1.45
C LYS A 52 -31.89 -12.27 1.71
N ILE A 53 -31.98 -11.22 0.90
CA ILE A 53 -31.23 -9.98 1.08
C ILE A 53 -31.52 -9.44 2.49
N PRO A 54 -30.50 -9.10 3.30
CA PRO A 54 -30.71 -8.56 4.64
C PRO A 54 -31.49 -7.24 4.57
N ARG A 55 -32.42 -7.02 5.50
CA ARG A 55 -33.29 -5.84 5.55
C ARG A 55 -33.35 -5.27 6.96
N CYS A 56 -33.55 -3.97 7.05
CA CYS A 56 -33.78 -3.31 8.33
C CYS A 56 -35.11 -3.76 8.94
N GLY A 57 -35.10 -4.19 10.22
CA GLY A 57 -36.30 -4.60 10.95
C GLY A 57 -37.31 -3.48 11.24
N PHE A 58 -36.94 -2.21 11.02
CA PHE A 58 -37.81 -1.05 11.25
C PHE A 58 -38.47 -0.52 9.97
N CYS A 59 -37.74 -0.46 8.85
CA CYS A 59 -38.23 0.16 7.62
C CYS A 59 -38.29 -0.79 6.41
N ASP A 60 -37.89 -2.05 6.56
CA ASP A 60 -37.73 -3.04 5.48
C ASP A 60 -36.79 -2.60 4.33
N GLY A 61 -35.99 -1.56 4.57
CA GLY A 61 -35.00 -1.03 3.64
C GLY A 61 -33.79 -1.94 3.48
N HIS A 62 -33.25 -2.01 2.26
CA HIS A 62 -32.13 -2.88 1.87
C HIS A 62 -30.99 -2.15 1.12
N ARG A 63 -31.10 -0.84 0.90
CA ARG A 63 -30.11 -0.05 0.13
C ARG A 63 -29.15 0.77 1.00
N GLU A 64 -29.52 1.01 2.25
CA GLU A 64 -28.67 1.71 3.22
C GLU A 64 -27.77 0.71 3.94
N ARG A 65 -26.67 1.18 4.54
CA ARG A 65 -25.79 0.33 5.35
C ARG A 65 -26.56 -0.31 6.49
N LEU A 66 -26.33 -1.61 6.68
CA LEU A 66 -27.01 -2.43 7.67
C LEU A 66 -26.05 -2.84 8.79
N TYR A 67 -26.55 -2.78 10.01
CA TYR A 67 -25.83 -3.10 11.23
C TYR A 67 -26.56 -4.22 11.98
N LEU A 68 -25.82 -5.25 12.35
CA LEU A 68 -26.28 -6.39 13.14
C LEU A 68 -25.93 -6.18 14.62
N CYS A 69 -26.92 -6.13 15.50
CA CYS A 69 -26.69 -6.02 16.94
C CYS A 69 -26.00 -7.29 17.48
N LEU A 70 -24.94 -7.12 18.28
CA LEU A 70 -24.19 -8.24 18.86
C LEU A 70 -24.94 -9.02 19.95
N ILE A 71 -25.97 -8.41 20.55
CA ILE A 71 -26.72 -8.99 21.66
C ILE A 71 -27.93 -9.76 21.14
N CYS A 72 -28.79 -9.09 20.36
CA CYS A 72 -30.06 -9.66 19.92
C CYS A 72 -30.09 -10.12 18.45
N SER A 73 -28.99 -9.93 17.70
CA SER A 73 -28.92 -10.26 16.26
C SER A 73 -29.97 -9.55 15.39
N SER A 74 -30.54 -8.43 15.87
CA SER A 74 -31.42 -7.58 15.08
C SER A 74 -30.64 -6.82 14.01
N ILE A 75 -31.27 -6.56 12.86
CA ILE A 75 -30.67 -5.77 11.77
C ILE A 75 -31.35 -4.41 11.72
N SER A 76 -30.54 -3.35 11.75
CA SER A 76 -31.00 -1.96 11.63
C SER A 76 -30.21 -1.25 10.53
N CYS A 77 -30.83 -0.34 9.80
CA CYS A 77 -30.07 0.55 8.90
C CYS A 77 -29.46 1.71 9.68
N SER A 78 -28.52 2.43 9.08
CA SER A 78 -27.81 3.55 9.71
C SER A 78 -28.71 4.57 10.41
N SER A 79 -29.91 4.84 9.88
CA SER A 79 -30.89 5.77 10.47
C SER A 79 -31.66 5.20 11.66
N HIS A 80 -31.79 3.87 11.77
CA HIS A 80 -32.56 3.19 12.82
C HIS A 80 -31.70 2.49 13.87
N THR A 81 -30.38 2.41 13.67
CA THR A 81 -29.47 1.78 14.65
C THR A 81 -29.49 2.52 16.00
N LEU A 82 -29.56 3.86 15.99
CA LEU A 82 -29.68 4.65 17.22
C LEU A 82 -31.01 4.41 17.94
N LEU A 83 -32.12 4.30 17.20
CA LEU A 83 -33.42 3.97 17.79
C LEU A 83 -33.41 2.59 18.44
N HIS A 84 -32.72 1.61 17.84
CA HIS A 84 -32.56 0.29 18.42
C HIS A 84 -31.83 0.33 19.77
N SER A 85 -30.68 1.00 19.84
CA SER A 85 -29.90 1.18 21.09
C SER A 85 -30.70 1.95 22.15
N GLN A 86 -31.52 2.92 21.76
CA GLN A 86 -32.40 3.65 22.69
C GLN A 86 -33.59 2.82 23.19
N SER A 87 -34.10 1.89 22.38
CA SER A 87 -35.21 1.00 22.78
C SER A 87 -34.76 -0.17 23.65
N GLU A 88 -33.52 -0.63 23.48
CA GLU A 88 -32.96 -1.81 24.14
C GLU A 88 -31.67 -1.41 24.87
N ASN A 89 -31.74 -1.27 26.20
CA ASN A 89 -30.62 -0.79 26.99
C ASN A 89 -29.39 -1.70 26.87
N GLY A 90 -28.24 -1.09 26.54
CA GLY A 90 -26.95 -1.79 26.41
C GLY A 90 -26.67 -2.37 25.02
N HIS A 91 -27.58 -2.19 24.05
CA HIS A 91 -27.39 -2.61 22.65
C HIS A 91 -26.58 -1.60 21.83
N ASP A 92 -25.44 -1.17 22.37
CA ASP A 92 -24.65 -0.06 21.84
C ASP A 92 -23.59 -0.48 20.83
N ILE A 93 -23.34 -1.78 20.71
CA ILE A 93 -22.33 -2.36 19.81
C ILE A 93 -23.03 -3.24 18.76
N ALA A 94 -22.73 -2.94 17.50
CA ALA A 94 -23.21 -3.66 16.33
C ALA A 94 -22.06 -3.99 15.38
N VAL A 95 -22.34 -4.81 14.37
CA VAL A 95 -21.40 -5.18 13.31
C VAL A 95 -21.96 -4.73 11.97
N ASP A 96 -21.15 -4.02 11.20
CA ASP A 96 -21.45 -3.69 9.81
C ASP A 96 -21.54 -4.99 9.00
N VAL A 97 -22.73 -5.28 8.46
CA VAL A 97 -23.01 -6.54 7.77
C VAL A 97 -22.18 -6.68 6.49
N GLU A 98 -21.88 -5.58 5.80
CA GLU A 98 -21.14 -5.59 4.54
C GLU A 98 -19.63 -5.68 4.74
N ARG A 99 -19.12 -5.17 5.87
CA ARG A 99 -17.69 -5.03 6.15
C ARG A 99 -17.15 -5.97 7.22
N SER A 100 -18.04 -6.58 8.01
CA SER A 100 -17.68 -7.34 9.22
C SER A 100 -16.80 -6.53 10.18
N GLU A 101 -17.09 -5.22 10.30
CA GLU A 101 -16.39 -4.27 11.16
C GLU A 101 -17.27 -3.94 12.38
N LEU A 102 -16.69 -3.79 13.57
CA LEU A 102 -17.44 -3.37 14.75
C LEU A 102 -17.82 -1.89 14.65
N TYR A 103 -19.02 -1.56 15.10
CA TYR A 103 -19.59 -0.22 15.09
C TYR A 103 -20.22 0.09 16.44
N CYS A 104 -19.83 1.21 17.04
CA CYS A 104 -20.47 1.72 18.24
C CYS A 104 -21.54 2.74 17.84
N VAL A 105 -22.78 2.40 18.17
CA VAL A 105 -23.97 3.18 17.84
C VAL A 105 -23.97 4.53 18.52
N VAL A 106 -23.58 4.56 19.80
CA VAL A 106 -23.56 5.77 20.62
C VAL A 106 -22.43 6.72 20.20
N CYS A 107 -21.25 6.17 19.87
CA CYS A 107 -20.13 6.96 19.33
C CYS A 107 -20.36 7.38 17.87
N CYS A 108 -21.33 6.78 17.18
CA CYS A 108 -21.54 6.92 15.74
C CYS A 108 -20.25 6.67 14.92
N ASP A 109 -19.43 5.73 15.38
CA ASP A 109 -18.12 5.47 14.80
C ASP A 109 -17.78 3.98 14.83
N GLN A 110 -16.86 3.58 13.96
CA GLN A 110 -16.28 2.25 13.96
C GLN A 110 -15.34 2.11 15.16
N VAL A 111 -15.42 0.95 15.81
CA VAL A 111 -14.56 0.61 16.94
C VAL A 111 -13.82 -0.67 16.57
N TYR A 112 -12.62 -0.91 17.07
CA TYR A 112 -12.03 -2.26 16.95
C TYR A 112 -11.87 -2.90 18.30
N ASP A 113 -11.84 -4.21 18.20
CA ASP A 113 -11.49 -5.07 19.30
C ASP A 113 -10.56 -6.16 18.75
N PRO A 114 -9.37 -6.37 19.33
CA PRO A 114 -8.42 -7.35 18.82
C PRO A 114 -8.95 -8.79 18.95
N ASP A 115 -9.87 -9.06 19.87
CA ASP A 115 -10.49 -10.38 20.02
C ASP A 115 -11.57 -10.59 18.95
N PHE A 116 -12.30 -9.53 18.58
CA PHE A 116 -13.23 -9.57 17.44
C PHE A 116 -12.48 -9.77 16.12
N ASP A 117 -11.44 -8.97 15.85
CA ASP A 117 -10.64 -9.10 14.63
C ASP A 117 -9.99 -10.48 14.52
N ARG A 118 -9.47 -11.03 15.63
CA ARG A 118 -8.99 -12.42 15.67
C ARG A 118 -10.09 -13.40 15.27
N THR A 119 -11.32 -13.21 15.73
CA THR A 119 -12.47 -14.06 15.39
C THR A 119 -12.81 -14.00 13.90
N VAL A 120 -12.81 -12.80 13.30
CA VAL A 120 -13.02 -12.59 11.86
C VAL A 120 -11.89 -13.24 11.05
N MET A 121 -10.64 -13.09 11.50
CA MET A 121 -9.44 -13.63 10.84
C MET A 121 -9.36 -15.17 10.92
N LEU A 122 -9.69 -15.77 12.07
CA LEU A 122 -9.71 -17.23 12.23
C LEU A 122 -10.64 -17.88 11.20
N LYS A 123 -11.78 -17.24 10.88
CA LYS A 123 -12.67 -17.75 9.85
C LYS A 123 -12.15 -17.56 8.43
N HIS A 124 -11.54 -16.41 8.14
CA HIS A 124 -10.87 -16.18 6.86
C HIS A 124 -9.82 -17.27 6.55
N ILE A 125 -9.12 -17.76 7.57
CA ILE A 125 -8.13 -18.85 7.41
C ILE A 125 -8.80 -20.20 7.13
N MET A 126 -9.97 -20.46 7.74
CA MET A 126 -10.72 -21.73 7.58
C MET A 126 -11.50 -21.82 6.26
N ASP A 127 -11.95 -20.70 5.68
CA ASP A 127 -12.73 -20.65 4.44
C ASP A 127 -11.86 -20.69 3.16
N LEU A 128 -10.53 -20.68 3.28
CA LEU A 128 -9.60 -20.94 2.17
C LEU A 128 -9.63 -22.43 1.80
N PRO A 129 -9.61 -22.80 0.50
CA PRO A 129 -9.70 -24.21 0.09
C PRO A 129 -8.54 -25.03 0.71
N PRO A 130 -8.82 -26.22 1.25
CA PRO A 130 -7.78 -27.04 1.86
C PRO A 130 -6.74 -27.44 0.82
N ASN A 131 -5.47 -27.18 1.15
CA ASN A 131 -4.32 -27.69 0.42
C ASN A 131 -4.44 -29.21 0.27
N LYS A 132 -4.52 -29.71 -0.96
CA LYS A 132 -4.16 -31.10 -1.27
C LYS A 132 -2.63 -31.23 -1.24
N SER A 133 -2.06 -31.16 -0.04
CA SER A 133 -0.70 -31.64 0.21
C SER A 133 -0.78 -33.09 0.66
N GLY A 134 -0.13 -33.97 -0.09
CA GLY A 134 -0.13 -35.41 0.12
C GLY A 134 0.29 -35.81 1.53
N VAL A 135 -0.54 -36.63 2.16
CA VAL A 135 -0.17 -37.42 3.33
C VAL A 135 0.54 -38.66 2.80
N PHE A 136 1.84 -38.76 3.07
CA PHE A 136 2.50 -40.07 3.17
C PHE A 136 1.98 -40.72 4.45
N ALA A 137 1.15 -41.75 4.30
CA ALA A 137 0.87 -42.71 5.36
C ALA A 137 1.24 -44.08 4.80
N ASP A 138 2.01 -44.80 5.60
CA ASP A 138 2.64 -46.09 5.31
C ASP A 138 1.64 -47.17 4.87
N GLU A 139 2.10 -48.04 3.95
CA GLU A 139 1.42 -49.28 3.58
C GLU A 139 1.51 -50.31 4.70
N GLU A 140 0.42 -51.06 4.94
CA GLU A 140 0.48 -52.53 5.06
C GLU A 140 -0.93 -53.17 4.92
N GLY A 141 -1.07 -54.09 3.95
CA GLY A 141 -1.92 -55.28 4.11
C GLY A 141 -3.31 -55.38 3.44
N GLY A 142 -3.36 -55.82 2.17
CA GLY A 142 -4.11 -57.04 1.78
C GLY A 142 -5.56 -56.99 1.22
N GLY A 143 -5.71 -57.27 -0.09
CA GLY A 143 -6.78 -58.12 -0.69
C GLY A 143 -8.13 -57.49 -1.08
N ALA A 144 -8.31 -56.85 -2.25
CA ALA A 144 -8.56 -57.40 -3.60
C ALA A 144 -10.03 -57.72 -3.97
N VAL A 145 -10.68 -56.85 -4.79
CA VAL A 145 -11.51 -57.23 -5.95
C VAL A 145 -11.28 -56.24 -7.10
N ARG A 146 -11.30 -56.78 -8.33
CA ARG A 146 -10.71 -56.33 -9.60
C ARG A 146 -11.84 -55.97 -10.59
N ARG A 147 -11.75 -54.87 -11.36
CA ARG A 147 -11.60 -54.76 -12.86
C ARG A 147 -12.17 -53.40 -13.31
N SER A 148 -11.71 -52.66 -14.34
CA SER A 148 -10.89 -52.91 -15.54
C SER A 148 -10.28 -51.55 -16.01
N SER A 149 -8.95 -51.35 -16.06
CA SER A 149 -8.03 -51.49 -17.21
C SER A 149 -8.45 -50.85 -18.55
N LYS A 150 -7.78 -49.74 -18.94
CA LYS A 150 -6.73 -49.76 -20.00
C LYS A 150 -6.04 -48.39 -20.15
N ARG A 151 -4.72 -48.43 -20.03
CA ARG A 151 -3.75 -47.35 -20.31
C ARG A 151 -3.12 -47.64 -21.68
N ARG A 152 -2.86 -46.63 -22.52
CA ARG A 152 -1.76 -46.66 -23.49
C ARG A 152 -1.32 -45.24 -23.89
N ARG A 153 -0.01 -45.13 -24.12
CA ARG A 153 0.82 -43.94 -24.34
C ARG A 153 1.04 -43.71 -25.85
N LEU A 154 1.11 -42.42 -26.19
CA LEU A 154 2.07 -41.71 -27.08
C LEU A 154 2.17 -41.99 -28.61
N VAL A 155 2.19 -40.86 -29.35
CA VAL A 155 2.90 -40.52 -30.62
C VAL A 155 2.09 -40.43 -31.95
N SER A 156 2.16 -39.21 -32.51
CA SER A 156 2.18 -38.73 -33.91
C SER A 156 0.99 -38.89 -34.87
N GLY A 157 0.60 -37.75 -35.46
CA GLY A 157 0.11 -37.63 -36.84
C GLY A 157 -1.33 -37.15 -37.02
N LEU A 158 -1.50 -35.87 -37.39
CA LEU A 158 -2.47 -35.29 -38.36
C LEU A 158 -3.94 -35.80 -38.29
N GLU A 159 -5.00 -35.01 -38.09
CA GLU A 159 -5.42 -33.82 -38.84
C GLU A 159 -6.43 -32.96 -38.06
N PHE A 160 -6.63 -31.77 -38.61
CA PHE A 160 -7.39 -30.59 -38.19
C PHE A 160 -8.93 -30.77 -38.18
N ASP A 161 -9.64 -30.23 -37.18
CA ASP A 161 -10.97 -29.64 -37.43
C ASP A 161 -11.22 -28.37 -36.60
N SER A 162 -11.72 -27.34 -37.28
CA SER A 162 -11.39 -25.92 -37.10
C SER A 162 -12.50 -25.07 -36.46
N LYS A 163 -13.47 -25.67 -35.76
CA LYS A 163 -14.74 -24.96 -35.47
C LYS A 163 -15.09 -24.65 -34.01
N LYS A 164 -14.26 -24.99 -33.02
CA LYS A 164 -14.54 -24.65 -31.60
C LYS A 164 -13.63 -23.61 -30.95
N SER A 165 -12.54 -23.19 -31.59
CA SER A 165 -11.62 -22.19 -31.02
C SER A 165 -12.05 -20.73 -31.24
N LYS A 166 -13.08 -20.48 -32.06
CA LYS A 166 -13.57 -19.12 -32.35
C LYS A 166 -14.55 -18.56 -31.32
N GLN A 167 -15.04 -19.35 -30.37
CA GLN A 167 -16.05 -18.88 -29.40
C GLN A 167 -15.46 -18.41 -28.06
N LEU A 168 -14.21 -18.79 -27.74
CA LEU A 168 -13.51 -18.33 -26.51
C LEU A 168 -12.65 -17.08 -26.73
N VAL A 169 -12.31 -16.74 -27.98
CA VAL A 169 -11.53 -15.53 -28.31
C VAL A 169 -12.43 -14.30 -28.58
N VAL A 170 -13.73 -14.50 -28.79
CA VAL A 170 -14.69 -13.40 -29.00
C VAL A 170 -15.19 -12.80 -27.69
N SER A 171 -15.19 -13.56 -26.57
CA SER A 171 -15.67 -13.06 -25.28
C SER A 171 -14.72 -12.11 -24.53
N MET A 172 -13.51 -11.87 -25.04
CA MET A 172 -12.58 -10.86 -24.50
C MET A 172 -12.61 -9.51 -25.24
N ARG A 173 -13.42 -9.38 -26.30
CA ARG A 173 -13.58 -8.11 -27.04
C ARG A 173 -14.77 -7.27 -26.57
N ASP A 174 -15.77 -7.87 -25.94
CA ASP A 174 -17.03 -7.19 -25.57
C ASP A 174 -17.06 -6.57 -24.16
N LEU A 175 -15.96 -6.62 -23.40
CA LEU A 175 -15.79 -5.87 -22.13
C LEU A 175 -14.96 -4.59 -22.28
N ARG A 176 -14.48 -4.26 -23.49
CA ARG A 176 -13.70 -3.03 -23.77
C ARG A 176 -14.52 -1.73 -23.71
N ALA A 177 -15.81 -1.80 -23.38
CA ALA A 177 -16.70 -0.65 -23.34
C ALA A 177 -17.10 -0.16 -21.93
N LYS A 178 -16.53 -0.67 -20.82
CA LYS A 178 -16.90 -0.22 -19.45
C LYS A 178 -15.76 -0.11 -18.41
N SER A 179 -14.60 0.44 -18.76
CA SER A 179 -13.76 1.07 -17.71
C SER A 179 -12.84 2.14 -18.31
N CYS A 180 -13.26 3.41 -18.22
CA CYS A 180 -12.43 4.57 -18.58
C CYS A 180 -11.34 4.89 -17.55
N TYR A 181 -11.13 4.05 -16.52
CA TYR A 181 -10.20 4.34 -15.42
C TYR A 181 -8.96 3.41 -15.46
N PRO A 182 -7.75 3.93 -15.18
CA PRO A 182 -6.53 3.12 -15.01
C PRO A 182 -6.69 1.95 -14.01
N TRP A 183 -5.87 0.91 -14.21
CA TRP A 183 -5.77 -0.24 -13.30
C TRP A 183 -5.07 0.15 -12.00
N GLY A 184 -5.33 -0.57 -10.90
CA GLY A 184 -4.78 -0.27 -9.58
C GLY A 184 -5.54 0.83 -8.82
N LEU A 185 -6.33 1.67 -9.52
CA LEU A 185 -7.18 2.69 -8.89
C LEU A 185 -8.35 2.04 -8.17
N ARG A 186 -8.19 1.87 -6.85
CA ARG A 186 -9.17 1.31 -5.93
C ARG A 186 -9.14 2.07 -4.61
N GLY A 187 -10.30 2.51 -4.11
CA GLY A 187 -10.40 3.22 -2.84
C GLY A 187 -10.05 2.31 -1.66
N LEU A 188 -9.55 2.89 -0.57
CA LEU A 188 -9.24 2.18 0.67
C LEU A 188 -10.19 2.65 1.78
N ASN A 189 -10.92 1.74 2.40
CA ASN A 189 -11.82 2.09 3.48
C ASN A 189 -11.03 2.65 4.66
N ASN A 190 -11.55 3.74 5.24
CA ASN A 190 -11.05 4.22 6.51
C ASN A 190 -11.59 3.33 7.63
N LEU A 191 -10.70 2.79 8.46
CA LEU A 191 -10.98 1.91 9.59
C LEU A 191 -10.85 2.68 10.92
N GLY A 192 -11.40 3.90 10.96
CA GLY A 192 -11.27 4.87 12.05
C GLY A 192 -10.38 6.06 11.67
N SER A 193 -9.12 6.07 12.16
CA SER A 193 -8.14 7.14 11.91
C SER A 193 -7.04 6.74 10.92
N THR A 194 -7.38 5.94 9.92
CA THR A 194 -6.39 5.28 9.05
C THR A 194 -6.03 6.06 7.77
N CYS A 195 -6.46 7.31 7.63
CA CYS A 195 -6.18 8.11 6.44
C CYS A 195 -4.67 8.32 6.21
N PHE A 196 -3.85 8.40 7.26
CA PHE A 196 -2.39 8.43 7.17
C PHE A 196 -1.83 7.16 6.49
N MET A 197 -2.40 5.99 6.81
CA MET A 197 -2.03 4.71 6.22
C MET A 197 -2.51 4.64 4.77
N ASN A 198 -3.79 4.94 4.53
CA ASN A 198 -4.41 4.86 3.21
C ASN A 198 -3.69 5.76 2.21
N SER A 199 -3.37 7.00 2.60
CA SER A 199 -2.67 7.94 1.73
C SER A 199 -1.28 7.43 1.28
N VAL A 200 -0.52 6.84 2.20
CA VAL A 200 0.81 6.27 1.90
C VAL A 200 0.68 4.97 1.11
N LEU A 201 -0.26 4.08 1.45
CA LEU A 201 -0.51 2.85 0.70
C LEU A 201 -0.87 3.16 -0.76
N GLN A 202 -1.72 4.15 -1.01
CA GLN A 202 -2.03 4.60 -2.37
C GLN A 202 -0.76 5.02 -3.13
N ALA A 203 0.14 5.78 -2.51
CA ALA A 203 1.42 6.15 -3.14
C ALA A 203 2.31 4.92 -3.42
N LEU A 204 2.39 3.97 -2.48
CA LEU A 204 3.20 2.74 -2.62
C LEU A 204 2.67 1.79 -3.72
N ILE A 205 1.35 1.59 -3.79
CA ILE A 205 0.67 0.73 -4.78
C ILE A 205 0.96 1.18 -6.22
N HIS A 206 1.18 2.47 -6.40
CA HIS A 206 1.43 3.08 -7.70
C HIS A 206 2.91 3.38 -7.98
N ALA A 207 3.83 3.01 -7.08
CA ALA A 207 5.26 3.08 -7.33
C ALA A 207 5.68 1.92 -8.27
N PRO A 208 6.11 2.16 -9.52
CA PRO A 208 6.30 1.08 -10.51
C PRO A 208 7.28 -0.02 -10.10
N PRO A 209 8.46 0.27 -9.51
CA PRO A 209 9.37 -0.78 -9.05
C PRO A 209 8.77 -1.65 -7.94
N PHE A 210 7.99 -1.04 -7.04
CA PHE A 210 7.36 -1.71 -5.92
C PHE A 210 6.18 -2.57 -6.40
N ARG A 211 5.36 -2.01 -7.29
CA ARG A 211 4.28 -2.73 -7.99
C ARG A 211 4.80 -3.96 -8.72
N ASN A 212 5.83 -3.80 -9.55
CA ASN A 212 6.35 -4.89 -10.35
C ASN A 212 6.93 -6.00 -9.47
N TYR A 213 7.47 -5.67 -8.29
CA TYR A 213 7.96 -6.65 -7.34
C TYR A 213 6.87 -7.59 -6.82
N PHE A 214 5.77 -7.04 -6.28
CA PHE A 214 4.67 -7.85 -5.75
C PHE A 214 3.88 -8.55 -6.87
N LEU A 215 3.59 -7.86 -7.98
CA LEU A 215 2.85 -8.47 -9.10
C LEU A 215 3.66 -9.53 -9.89
N SER A 216 4.97 -9.62 -9.70
CA SER A 216 5.81 -10.68 -10.30
C SER A 216 6.09 -11.84 -9.34
N ASP A 217 5.26 -11.98 -8.28
CA ASP A 217 5.36 -13.06 -7.29
C ASP A 217 6.72 -13.18 -6.57
N GLN A 218 7.51 -12.09 -6.52
CA GLN A 218 8.80 -12.10 -5.83
C GLN A 218 8.64 -12.28 -4.31
N HIS A 219 7.47 -11.92 -3.78
CA HIS A 219 7.01 -12.29 -2.45
C HIS A 219 5.57 -12.80 -2.50
N ASN A 220 5.38 -14.04 -2.95
CA ASN A 220 4.06 -14.64 -3.04
C ASN A 220 3.54 -15.10 -1.66
N HIS A 221 2.35 -14.60 -1.28
CA HIS A 221 1.73 -14.89 0.01
C HIS A 221 1.29 -16.36 0.21
N GLU A 222 1.08 -17.12 -0.88
CA GLU A 222 0.65 -18.53 -0.87
C GLU A 222 1.85 -19.47 -0.64
N VAL A 223 3.03 -19.11 -1.15
CA VAL A 223 4.26 -19.93 -1.07
C VAL A 223 5.13 -19.56 0.13
N CYS A 224 4.85 -18.42 0.78
CA CYS A 224 5.65 -17.94 1.91
C CYS A 224 5.58 -18.88 3.13
N LYS A 225 6.62 -19.71 3.30
CA LYS A 225 6.78 -20.67 4.43
C LYS A 225 6.68 -20.03 5.82
N LYS A 226 6.85 -18.70 5.92
CA LYS A 226 6.75 -17.95 7.19
C LYS A 226 5.31 -17.76 7.65
N ARG A 227 4.33 -17.85 6.74
CA ARG A 227 2.89 -17.83 7.08
C ARG A 227 2.41 -19.16 7.67
N SER A 228 3.11 -20.25 7.39
CA SER A 228 2.77 -21.62 7.82
C SER A 228 3.10 -21.93 9.29
N SER A 229 3.80 -21.05 10.00
CA SER A 229 4.26 -21.25 11.39
C SER A 229 3.78 -20.16 12.35
N ASP A 230 2.50 -19.79 12.26
CA ASP A 230 1.81 -18.92 13.23
C ASP A 230 2.43 -17.51 13.39
N ARG A 231 3.04 -16.99 12.32
CA ARG A 231 3.67 -15.65 12.30
C ARG A 231 3.11 -14.80 11.16
N LEU A 232 2.62 -13.62 11.54
CA LEU A 232 2.22 -12.55 10.63
C LEU A 232 3.41 -12.11 9.76
N CYS A 233 3.12 -11.83 8.48
CA CYS A 233 4.11 -11.48 7.47
C CYS A 233 3.65 -10.25 6.71
N LEU A 234 4.14 -9.07 7.13
CA LEU A 234 3.77 -7.79 6.53
C LEU A 234 3.91 -7.76 4.99
N PRO A 235 4.98 -8.32 4.37
CA PRO A 235 5.05 -8.36 2.91
C PRO A 235 3.99 -9.27 2.25
N CYS A 236 3.49 -10.31 2.94
CA CYS A 236 2.36 -11.10 2.43
C CYS A 236 1.07 -10.26 2.43
N ASP A 237 0.85 -9.46 3.46
CA ASP A 237 -0.35 -8.62 3.53
C ASP A 237 -0.30 -7.48 2.50
N ILE A 238 0.90 -6.96 2.23
CA ILE A 238 1.14 -6.04 1.11
C ILE A 238 0.84 -6.73 -0.23
N ASP A 239 1.31 -7.95 -0.45
CA ASP A 239 1.03 -8.73 -1.67
C ASP A 239 -0.49 -8.94 -1.89
N VAL A 240 -1.25 -9.21 -0.82
CA VAL A 240 -2.71 -9.28 -0.86
C VAL A 240 -3.33 -7.94 -1.26
N ILE A 241 -2.84 -6.81 -0.73
CA ILE A 241 -3.29 -5.46 -1.12
C ILE A 241 -3.02 -5.22 -2.62
N PHE A 242 -1.84 -5.58 -3.11
CA PHE A 242 -1.50 -5.45 -4.55
C PHE A 242 -2.43 -6.29 -5.41
N SER A 243 -2.63 -7.56 -5.06
CA SER A 243 -3.55 -8.46 -5.75
C SER A 243 -4.98 -7.89 -5.77
N ALA A 244 -5.45 -7.37 -4.64
CA ALA A 244 -6.77 -6.76 -4.52
C ALA A 244 -6.90 -5.47 -5.37
N ALA A 245 -5.90 -4.60 -5.36
CA ALA A 245 -5.91 -3.35 -6.13
C ALA A 245 -5.88 -3.57 -7.65
N TYR A 246 -5.16 -4.60 -8.11
CA TYR A 246 -5.02 -4.93 -9.54
C TYR A 246 -5.97 -6.04 -10.03
N SER A 247 -6.88 -6.52 -9.18
CA SER A 247 -7.90 -7.53 -9.52
C SER A 247 -8.95 -7.08 -10.55
N GLY A 248 -9.07 -5.76 -10.77
CA GLY A 248 -10.12 -5.15 -11.60
C GLY A 248 -11.39 -4.78 -10.81
N ASP A 249 -11.53 -5.23 -9.57
CA ASP A 249 -12.59 -4.79 -8.65
C ASP A 249 -12.37 -3.33 -8.22
N ARG A 250 -13.44 -2.53 -8.28
CA ARG A 250 -13.43 -1.10 -7.98
C ARG A 250 -14.07 -0.75 -6.65
N THR A 251 -14.69 -1.72 -5.98
CA THR A 251 -15.29 -1.50 -4.67
C THR A 251 -14.19 -1.15 -3.66
N PRO A 252 -14.40 -0.20 -2.74
CA PRO A 252 -13.40 0.15 -1.73
C PRO A 252 -12.92 -1.08 -0.95
N TYR A 253 -11.61 -1.24 -0.84
CA TYR A 253 -10.97 -2.35 -0.13
C TYR A 253 -10.69 -1.98 1.34
N SER A 254 -10.92 -2.90 2.28
CA SER A 254 -10.58 -2.70 3.69
C SER A 254 -9.24 -3.39 4.01
N PRO A 255 -8.13 -2.65 4.21
CA PRO A 255 -6.82 -3.23 4.54
C PRO A 255 -6.69 -3.65 6.02
N ALA A 256 -7.72 -4.28 6.59
CA ALA A 256 -7.77 -4.64 8.01
C ALA A 256 -6.69 -5.66 8.40
N GLN A 257 -6.45 -6.67 7.56
CA GLN A 257 -5.41 -7.67 7.78
C GLN A 257 -4.02 -7.04 7.84
N PHE A 258 -3.74 -6.10 6.93
CA PHE A 258 -2.49 -5.35 6.91
C PHE A 258 -2.36 -4.45 8.15
N LEU A 259 -3.42 -3.74 8.53
CA LEU A 259 -3.43 -2.89 9.74
C LEU A 259 -3.06 -3.71 10.98
N HIS A 260 -3.68 -4.88 11.15
CA HIS A 260 -3.37 -5.79 12.24
C HIS A 260 -1.90 -6.25 12.20
N SER A 261 -1.39 -6.71 11.05
CA SER A 261 0.02 -7.13 10.96
C SER A 261 0.99 -5.97 11.19
N TRP A 262 0.66 -4.76 10.75
CA TRP A 262 1.49 -3.58 10.96
C TRP A 262 1.54 -3.20 12.44
N TRP A 263 0.41 -3.18 13.16
CA TRP A 263 0.38 -2.93 14.60
C TRP A 263 1.19 -3.94 15.42
N GLN A 264 1.23 -5.22 14.99
CA GLN A 264 2.06 -6.23 15.63
C GLN A 264 3.56 -6.01 15.38
N HIS A 265 3.92 -5.35 14.28
CA HIS A 265 5.30 -5.01 13.95
C HIS A 265 5.77 -3.69 14.58
N SER A 266 4.90 -2.68 14.57
CA SER A 266 5.15 -1.32 15.05
C SER A 266 4.23 -1.01 16.22
N ALA A 267 4.38 -1.76 17.32
CA ALA A 267 3.51 -1.68 18.50
C ALA A 267 3.49 -0.28 19.16
N ASN A 268 4.55 0.51 18.98
CA ASN A 268 4.62 1.90 19.45
C ASN A 268 3.66 2.85 18.70
N LEU A 269 3.25 2.47 17.49
CA LEU A 269 2.32 3.22 16.64
C LEU A 269 0.93 2.56 16.59
N ALA A 270 0.75 1.48 17.36
CA ALA A 270 -0.49 0.72 17.40
C ALA A 270 -1.56 1.43 18.22
N SER A 271 -2.22 2.40 17.60
CA SER A 271 -3.34 3.12 18.19
C SER A 271 -4.41 3.46 17.14
N TYR A 272 -5.61 3.78 17.62
CA TYR A 272 -6.65 4.45 16.80
C TYR A 272 -6.46 5.94 16.69
N GLU A 273 -5.46 6.47 17.36
CA GLU A 273 -5.17 7.89 17.26
C GLU A 273 -4.54 8.16 15.91
N GLN A 274 -4.69 9.39 15.45
CA GLN A 274 -4.08 9.83 14.21
C GLN A 274 -2.56 9.73 14.34
N GLN A 275 -1.91 9.17 13.32
CA GLN A 275 -0.46 9.03 13.25
C GLN A 275 0.12 9.86 12.11
N ASP A 276 1.43 10.10 12.17
CA ASP A 276 2.16 10.79 11.13
C ASP A 276 2.38 9.87 9.91
N ALA A 277 2.02 10.35 8.72
CA ALA A 277 2.12 9.55 7.49
C ALA A 277 3.57 9.22 7.11
N HIS A 278 4.53 10.11 7.40
CA HIS A 278 5.94 9.82 7.13
C HIS A 278 6.48 8.78 8.11
N GLU A 279 6.12 8.84 9.39
CA GLU A 279 6.48 7.81 10.37
C GLU A 279 5.92 6.43 9.98
N PHE A 280 4.65 6.38 9.57
CA PHE A 280 4.05 5.16 9.01
C PHE A 280 4.83 4.64 7.80
N PHE A 281 5.14 5.52 6.83
CA PHE A 281 5.92 5.15 5.63
C PHE A 281 7.27 4.51 5.98
N ILE A 282 8.04 5.12 6.88
CA ILE A 282 9.33 4.58 7.32
C ILE A 282 9.14 3.23 8.02
N SER A 283 8.16 3.11 8.90
CA SER A 283 7.89 1.85 9.64
C SER A 283 7.55 0.67 8.71
N VAL A 284 6.84 0.92 7.60
CA VAL A 284 6.52 -0.12 6.61
C VAL A 284 7.79 -0.55 5.86
N LEU A 285 8.63 0.41 5.45
CA LEU A 285 9.90 0.10 4.78
C LEU A 285 10.85 -0.70 5.68
N ASP A 286 10.93 -0.34 6.96
CA ASP A 286 11.71 -1.07 7.97
C ASP A 286 11.16 -2.48 8.17
N GLY A 287 9.84 -2.66 8.21
CA GLY A 287 9.21 -3.98 8.34
C GLY A 287 9.46 -4.91 7.15
N ILE A 288 9.51 -4.35 5.94
CA ILE A 288 9.92 -5.11 4.74
C ILE A 288 11.41 -5.46 4.84
N HIS A 289 12.25 -4.48 5.19
CA HIS A 289 13.68 -4.68 5.32
C HIS A 289 14.03 -5.78 6.33
N GLU A 290 13.44 -5.76 7.53
CA GLU A 290 13.74 -6.73 8.59
C GLU A 290 13.39 -8.17 8.15
N LYS A 291 12.29 -8.33 7.39
CA LYS A 291 11.78 -9.64 6.97
C LYS A 291 12.51 -10.21 5.76
N GLU A 292 12.94 -9.35 4.83
CA GLU A 292 13.67 -9.74 3.61
C GLU A 292 15.18 -9.81 3.81
N GLY A 293 15.77 -8.90 4.61
CA GLY A 293 17.20 -8.86 4.89
C GLY A 293 17.68 -10.15 5.57
N LYS A 294 16.91 -10.69 6.52
CA LYS A 294 17.23 -11.94 7.22
C LYS A 294 17.17 -13.19 6.32
N ALA A 295 16.49 -13.15 5.17
CA ALA A 295 16.40 -14.30 4.27
C ALA A 295 17.59 -14.41 3.29
N ARG A 296 18.33 -13.31 3.07
CA ARG A 296 19.43 -13.25 2.09
C ARG A 296 20.82 -13.10 2.71
N SER A 297 20.96 -12.76 3.99
CA SER A 297 22.27 -12.53 4.65
C SER A 297 22.99 -13.79 5.16
N LEU A 298 22.97 -14.90 4.41
CA LEU A 298 23.86 -16.05 4.68
C LEU A 298 25.17 -16.03 3.87
N GLY A 299 25.51 -14.89 3.24
CA GLY A 299 26.81 -14.71 2.64
C GLY A 299 26.97 -13.36 1.94
N ILE A 300 28.14 -12.75 2.18
CA ILE A 300 28.70 -11.55 1.54
C ILE A 300 28.35 -10.23 2.23
N ASP A 301 29.34 -9.77 3.00
CA ASP A 301 29.43 -8.53 3.77
C ASP A 301 29.76 -7.33 2.85
N ASN A 302 29.00 -7.15 1.77
CA ASN A 302 28.97 -5.88 1.06
C ASN A 302 27.83 -5.07 1.65
N GLY A 303 28.15 -3.99 2.37
CA GLY A 303 27.25 -3.17 3.19
C GLY A 303 26.03 -2.50 2.51
N ASP A 304 25.62 -2.95 1.33
CA ASP A 304 24.46 -2.48 0.57
C ASP A 304 23.34 -3.54 0.59
N CYS A 305 22.30 -3.29 1.40
CA CYS A 305 21.13 -4.16 1.49
C CYS A 305 20.38 -4.28 0.16
N GLN A 306 20.03 -5.51 -0.24
CA GLN A 306 19.37 -5.84 -1.52
C GLN A 306 17.83 -6.01 -1.41
N CYS A 307 17.20 -5.62 -0.31
CA CYS A 307 15.74 -5.70 -0.16
C CYS A 307 15.02 -4.67 -1.06
N ILE A 308 13.74 -4.92 -1.36
CA ILE A 308 12.99 -4.01 -2.24
C ILE A 308 12.89 -2.59 -1.68
N ALA A 309 12.77 -2.44 -0.36
CA ALA A 309 12.74 -1.13 0.30
C ALA A 309 14.02 -0.33 0.01
N HIS A 310 15.21 -0.91 0.20
CA HIS A 310 16.47 -0.23 -0.09
C HIS A 310 16.73 -0.08 -1.59
N LYS A 311 16.37 -1.04 -2.44
CA LYS A 311 16.52 -0.89 -3.90
C LYS A 311 15.70 0.26 -4.47
N VAL A 312 14.47 0.43 -3.96
CA VAL A 312 13.54 1.43 -4.49
C VAL A 312 13.75 2.80 -3.85
N PHE A 313 13.95 2.84 -2.53
CA PHE A 313 13.93 4.07 -1.74
C PHE A 313 15.26 4.43 -1.05
N SER A 314 16.33 3.61 -1.15
CA SER A 314 17.60 3.99 -0.48
C SER A 314 18.24 5.22 -1.12
N GLY A 315 18.22 6.29 -0.34
CA GLY A 315 18.98 7.51 -0.51
C GLY A 315 19.05 8.16 0.87
N VAL A 316 20.20 8.71 1.23
CA VAL A 316 20.36 9.40 2.52
C VAL A 316 20.69 10.84 2.23
N LEU A 317 19.98 11.76 2.89
CA LEU A 317 20.49 12.88 3.68
C LEU A 317 19.31 13.79 4.10
N ARG A 318 19.39 14.37 5.30
CA ARG A 318 18.40 15.29 5.90
C ARG A 318 19.05 16.61 6.33
N SER A 319 18.34 17.73 6.14
CA SER A 319 18.68 19.07 6.63
C SER A 319 17.39 19.84 6.87
N ASP A 320 17.38 20.71 7.89
CA ASP A 320 16.23 21.50 8.30
C ASP A 320 16.22 22.86 7.58
N LEU A 321 15.09 23.23 6.95
CA LEU A 321 14.97 24.44 6.15
C LEU A 321 14.08 25.49 6.83
N SER A 322 14.43 26.76 6.69
CA SER A 322 13.55 27.89 6.97
C SER A 322 13.45 28.81 5.74
N CYS A 323 12.22 29.27 5.45
CA CYS A 323 11.88 30.40 4.58
C CYS A 323 11.86 30.27 3.03
N ILE A 324 11.73 29.08 2.44
CA ILE A 324 11.70 28.90 0.97
C ILE A 324 10.30 28.54 0.44
N SER A 325 9.93 29.04 -0.76
CA SER A 325 8.62 28.82 -1.40
C SER A 325 8.61 27.82 -2.57
N THR A 326 9.77 27.31 -3.00
CA THR A 326 9.88 26.34 -4.11
C THR A 326 10.71 25.11 -3.70
N LEU A 327 10.36 23.94 -4.22
CA LEU A 327 11.08 22.70 -3.95
C LEU A 327 12.53 22.75 -4.44
N SER A 328 12.78 23.31 -5.63
CA SER A 328 14.14 23.50 -6.13
C SER A 328 14.97 24.40 -5.20
N GLY A 329 14.38 25.50 -4.70
CA GLY A 329 15.06 26.32 -3.71
C GLY A 329 15.37 25.57 -2.41
N CYS A 330 14.48 24.66 -1.98
CA CYS A 330 14.73 23.80 -0.84
C CYS A 330 15.94 22.89 -1.06
N LEU A 331 16.07 22.31 -2.27
CA LEU A 331 17.21 21.46 -2.65
C LEU A 331 18.51 22.27 -2.81
N ASP A 332 18.42 23.49 -3.34
CA ASP A 332 19.55 24.42 -3.44
C ASP A 332 20.10 24.78 -2.05
N LEU A 333 19.21 25.11 -1.11
CA LEU A 333 19.61 25.39 0.28
C LEU A 333 20.18 24.14 0.96
N PHE A 334 19.56 22.98 0.73
CA PHE A 334 20.02 21.71 1.27
C PHE A 334 21.45 21.36 0.83
N THR A 335 21.79 21.66 -0.43
CA THR A 335 23.12 21.41 -1.00
C THR A 335 24.04 22.62 -0.89
N LYS A 336 23.63 23.71 -0.24
CA LYS A 336 24.46 24.91 -0.09
C LYS A 336 25.62 24.64 0.87
N PRO A 337 26.85 25.12 0.56
CA PRO A 337 27.95 25.08 1.51
C PRO A 337 27.67 25.99 2.72
N GLU A 338 27.87 25.45 3.92
CA GLU A 338 27.76 26.17 5.19
C GLU A 338 29.15 26.27 5.86
N LYS A 339 29.43 27.41 6.49
CA LYS A 339 30.62 27.55 7.34
C LYS A 339 30.36 26.86 8.66
N LEU A 340 31.28 25.99 9.06
CA LEU A 340 31.29 25.47 10.41
C LEU A 340 31.68 26.59 11.38
N GLY A 341 31.06 26.64 12.55
CA GLY A 341 31.29 27.68 13.56
C GLY A 341 32.75 27.79 13.99
N SER A 342 33.11 28.88 14.67
CA SER A 342 34.49 29.13 15.14
C SER A 342 35.00 28.07 16.13
N ASP A 343 34.08 27.30 16.72
CA ASP A 343 34.27 26.16 17.61
C ASP A 343 34.60 24.84 16.88
N GLN A 344 34.33 24.75 15.57
CA GLN A 344 34.49 23.54 14.74
C GLN A 344 35.55 23.69 13.64
N LYS A 345 36.66 24.38 13.96
CA LYS A 345 37.80 24.51 13.03
C LYS A 345 38.53 23.17 12.87
N PHE A 346 38.77 22.77 11.62
CA PHE A 346 39.58 21.58 11.31
C PHE A 346 41.05 21.95 11.16
N PHE A 347 41.93 21.05 11.59
CA PHE A 347 43.36 21.21 11.35
C PHE A 347 43.67 20.91 9.89
N CYS A 348 44.24 21.89 9.18
CA CYS A 348 44.66 21.71 7.80
C CYS A 348 46.12 21.25 7.78
N GLU A 349 46.39 20.03 7.32
CA GLU A 349 47.75 19.47 7.22
C GLU A 349 48.65 20.29 6.28
N ASN A 350 48.10 20.94 5.27
CA ASN A 350 48.89 21.76 4.35
C ASN A 350 49.25 23.14 4.94
N CYS A 351 48.37 23.72 5.75
CA CYS A 351 48.61 25.03 6.38
C CYS A 351 49.21 24.90 7.79
N GLN A 352 49.23 23.70 8.37
CA GLN A 352 49.64 23.41 9.75
C GLN A 352 48.92 24.26 10.82
N GLU A 353 47.66 24.64 10.56
CA GLU A 353 46.84 25.47 11.46
C GLU A 353 45.36 25.03 11.42
N ARG A 354 44.61 25.35 12.49
CA ARG A 354 43.15 25.19 12.54
C ARG A 354 42.44 26.26 11.69
N GLN A 355 41.84 25.83 10.60
CA GLN A 355 41.17 26.69 9.62
C GLN A 355 39.65 26.58 9.71
N GLU A 356 38.96 27.67 9.35
CA GLU A 356 37.53 27.62 9.09
C GLU A 356 37.25 26.66 7.94
N SER A 357 36.29 25.77 8.12
CA SER A 357 35.96 24.73 7.14
C SER A 357 34.53 24.90 6.63
N LEU A 358 34.34 24.57 5.35
CA LEU A 358 33.04 24.55 4.71
C LEU A 358 32.52 23.11 4.69
N LYS A 359 31.33 22.90 5.25
CA LYS A 359 30.57 21.65 5.11
C LYS A 359 29.57 21.81 3.97
N GLN A 360 29.45 20.80 3.12
CA GLN A 360 28.43 20.78 2.06
C GLN A 360 27.84 19.39 1.94
N MET A 361 26.52 19.32 1.86
CA MET A 361 25.81 18.06 1.60
C MET A 361 25.55 17.92 0.10
N SER A 362 25.67 16.70 -0.42
CA SER A 362 25.37 16.38 -1.83
C SER A 362 24.87 14.94 -1.95
N ILE A 363 24.22 14.62 -3.07
CA ILE A 363 23.61 13.31 -3.29
C ILE A 363 24.60 12.42 -4.02
N LYS A 364 25.04 11.34 -3.37
CA LYS A 364 25.96 10.37 -3.98
C LYS A 364 25.25 9.40 -4.93
N ARG A 365 24.09 8.88 -4.51
CA ARG A 365 23.29 7.91 -5.27
C ARG A 365 21.82 8.29 -5.24
N LEU A 366 21.18 8.22 -6.39
CA LEU A 366 19.77 8.55 -6.59
C LEU A 366 18.88 7.28 -6.52
N PRO A 367 17.77 7.30 -5.76
CA PRO A 367 16.85 6.15 -5.67
C PRO A 367 15.95 6.03 -6.91
N SER A 368 15.47 4.83 -7.25
CA SER A 368 14.51 4.66 -8.36
C SER A 368 13.21 5.44 -8.13
N VAL A 369 12.79 5.52 -6.86
CA VAL A 369 11.68 6.36 -6.41
C VAL A 369 12.19 7.30 -5.32
N LEU A 370 12.19 8.60 -5.61
CA LEU A 370 12.57 9.65 -4.68
C LEU A 370 11.34 10.07 -3.86
N CYS A 371 11.42 9.88 -2.55
CA CYS A 371 10.42 10.34 -1.59
C CYS A 371 10.95 11.58 -0.85
N LEU A 372 10.23 12.70 -0.95
CA LEU A 372 10.58 13.95 -0.28
C LEU A 372 9.51 14.27 0.76
N HIS A 373 9.90 14.35 2.03
CA HIS A 373 9.05 14.80 3.12
C HIS A 373 9.31 16.28 3.43
N VAL A 374 8.25 17.08 3.39
CA VAL A 374 8.28 18.50 3.73
C VAL A 374 8.04 18.64 5.24
N LYS A 375 9.07 19.05 6.00
CA LYS A 375 8.97 19.28 7.45
C LYS A 375 8.07 20.48 7.75
N ARG A 376 6.78 20.23 8.03
CA ARG A 376 5.76 21.27 8.27
C ARG A 376 5.53 21.60 9.75
N PHE A 377 6.47 21.32 10.62
CA PHE A 377 6.32 21.58 12.06
C PHE A 377 7.55 22.32 12.60
N GLU A 378 7.27 23.40 13.32
CA GLU A 378 8.25 24.19 14.04
C GLU A 378 7.96 24.07 15.54
N HIS A 379 8.96 23.69 16.32
CA HIS A 379 8.86 23.66 17.77
C HIS A 379 9.53 24.92 18.33
N SER A 380 8.78 25.76 19.04
CA SER A 380 9.36 26.90 19.75
C SER A 380 9.72 26.48 21.17
N PRO A 381 11.02 26.30 21.50
CA PRO A 381 11.43 25.92 22.86
C PRO A 381 11.06 27.01 23.88
N ILE A 382 10.97 28.26 23.44
CA ILE A 382 10.63 29.43 24.26
C ILE A 382 9.15 29.43 24.65
N LYS A 383 8.25 29.07 23.71
CA LYS A 383 6.80 29.07 23.94
C LYS A 383 6.26 27.70 24.37
N LYS A 384 7.06 26.64 24.36
CA LYS A 384 6.63 25.23 24.51
C LYS A 384 5.43 24.87 23.62
N MET A 385 5.35 25.51 22.45
CA MET A 385 4.27 25.30 21.48
C MET A 385 4.86 24.84 20.16
N SER A 386 4.23 23.82 19.60
CA SER A 386 4.48 23.36 18.23
C SER A 386 3.47 24.02 17.30
N ARG A 387 3.90 24.47 16.12
CA ARG A 387 3.04 25.13 15.15
C ARG A 387 3.21 24.50 13.77
N LYS A 388 2.08 24.31 13.07
CA LYS A 388 2.08 23.87 11.68
C LYS A 388 2.55 24.99 10.75
N ILE A 389 3.39 24.63 9.80
CA ILE A 389 3.85 25.50 8.72
C ILE A 389 2.96 25.24 7.50
N ASP A 390 1.90 26.03 7.39
CA ASP A 390 0.94 25.98 6.26
C ASP A 390 1.39 26.81 5.04
N ARG A 391 2.67 27.21 5.01
CA ARG A 391 3.23 27.95 3.87
C ARG A 391 3.15 27.07 2.62
N TYR A 392 2.62 27.66 1.55
CA TYR A 392 2.57 27.02 0.24
C TYR A 392 4.00 26.75 -0.26
N LEU A 393 4.22 25.52 -0.75
CA LEU A 393 5.47 25.09 -1.37
C LEU A 393 5.16 24.70 -2.80
N GLN A 394 5.70 25.45 -3.77
CA GLN A 394 5.59 25.11 -5.18
C GLN A 394 6.52 23.93 -5.49
N PHE A 395 5.99 22.88 -6.10
CA PHE A 395 6.74 21.71 -6.54
C PHE A 395 6.57 21.50 -8.06
N PRO A 396 7.65 21.17 -8.79
CA PRO A 396 7.57 20.93 -10.22
C PRO A 396 7.09 19.51 -10.53
N PHE A 397 6.46 19.29 -11.68
CA PHE A 397 6.02 17.95 -12.07
C PHE A 397 7.13 17.09 -12.67
N GLY A 398 8.15 17.74 -13.26
CA GLY A 398 9.42 17.13 -13.62
C GLY A 398 10.53 17.74 -12.76
N LEU A 399 11.38 16.90 -12.20
CA LEU A 399 12.47 17.33 -11.30
C LEU A 399 13.80 16.83 -11.85
N ASP A 400 14.72 17.75 -12.12
CA ASP A 400 16.10 17.42 -12.47
C ASP A 400 16.96 17.42 -11.20
N MET A 401 17.55 16.27 -10.89
CA MET A 401 18.41 16.08 -9.73
C MET A 401 19.90 16.22 -10.04
N ASN A 402 20.29 16.39 -11.32
CA ASN A 402 21.69 16.53 -11.73
C ASN A 402 22.47 17.60 -10.94
N PRO A 403 21.93 18.80 -10.67
CA PRO A 403 22.68 19.85 -9.95
C PRO A 403 23.08 19.46 -8.53
N TYR A 404 22.35 18.53 -7.91
CA TYR A 404 22.48 18.15 -6.51
C TYR A 404 23.41 16.93 -6.30
N LEU A 405 23.88 16.31 -7.39
CA LEU A 405 24.79 15.16 -7.35
C LEU A 405 26.20 15.55 -6.91
N SER A 406 26.84 14.68 -6.14
CA SER A 406 28.23 14.88 -5.69
C SER A 406 29.20 15.10 -6.87
N SER A 407 29.01 14.37 -7.98
CA SER A 407 29.81 14.52 -9.20
C SER A 407 29.68 15.93 -9.81
N SER A 408 28.46 16.44 -9.92
CA SER A 408 28.18 17.79 -10.43
C SER A 408 28.72 18.87 -9.51
N VAL A 409 28.55 18.72 -8.19
CA VAL A 409 29.05 19.66 -7.19
C VAL A 409 30.58 19.77 -7.23
N VAL A 410 31.28 18.63 -7.32
CA VAL A 410 32.75 18.60 -7.42
C VAL A 410 33.21 19.19 -8.75
N ARG A 411 32.56 18.84 -9.87
CA ARG A 411 32.88 19.36 -11.20
C ARG A 411 32.74 20.88 -11.28
N ASN A 412 31.68 21.44 -10.69
CA ASN A 412 31.46 22.88 -10.66
C ASN A 412 32.52 23.64 -9.85
N ARG A 413 33.10 23.01 -8.82
CA ARG A 413 34.13 23.65 -7.97
C ARG A 413 35.55 23.55 -8.55
N PHE A 414 35.93 22.39 -9.05
CA PHE A 414 37.34 22.09 -9.38
C PHE A 414 37.60 21.91 -10.88
N GLY A 415 36.56 22.06 -11.71
CA GLY A 415 36.63 21.76 -13.14
C GLY A 415 36.93 20.29 -13.42
N ASN A 416 37.15 19.93 -14.68
CA ASN A 416 37.39 18.55 -15.09
C ASN A 416 38.78 17.99 -14.69
N ARG A 417 39.57 18.69 -13.85
CA ARG A 417 41.02 18.48 -13.76
C ARG A 417 41.50 17.58 -12.60
N ILE A 418 40.65 17.16 -11.67
CA ILE A 418 41.15 16.53 -10.40
C ILE A 418 40.55 15.14 -10.11
N PHE A 419 39.36 14.79 -10.62
CA PHE A 419 38.77 13.48 -10.36
C PHE A 419 38.16 12.89 -11.62
N GLY A 420 38.87 11.93 -12.23
CA GLY A 420 38.25 10.97 -13.14
C GLY A 420 37.35 10.06 -12.31
N PHE A 421 36.15 10.53 -11.97
CA PHE A 421 35.09 9.60 -11.58
C PHE A 421 34.84 8.76 -12.83
N GLU A 422 35.28 7.51 -12.81
CA GLU A 422 34.70 6.48 -13.67
C GLU A 422 33.19 6.60 -13.47
N VAL A 423 32.51 7.10 -14.51
CA VAL A 423 31.07 7.04 -14.61
C VAL A 423 30.79 5.55 -14.72
N ASP A 424 30.60 4.90 -13.57
CA ASP A 424 30.15 3.51 -13.55
C ASP A 424 28.88 3.47 -14.37
N GLY A 425 28.97 2.78 -15.50
CA GLY A 425 28.19 2.99 -16.72
C GLY A 425 26.75 2.50 -16.63
N LEU A 426 26.01 2.93 -15.62
CA LEU A 426 24.57 2.82 -15.59
C LEU A 426 23.98 4.23 -15.68
N ASP A 427 23.49 4.59 -16.87
CA ASP A 427 22.67 5.77 -17.17
C ASP A 427 21.48 5.87 -16.21
N THR A 428 21.75 6.33 -14.99
CA THR A 428 20.72 6.56 -13.99
C THR A 428 20.21 7.96 -14.27
N SER A 429 19.16 8.03 -15.09
CA SER A 429 18.46 9.27 -15.41
C SER A 429 18.18 10.04 -14.12
N ALA A 430 18.85 11.19 -13.96
CA ALA A 430 18.61 12.11 -12.86
C ALA A 430 17.34 12.95 -13.08
N GLU A 431 16.63 12.73 -14.19
CA GLU A 431 15.30 13.27 -14.42
C GLU A 431 14.22 12.40 -13.79
N TYR A 432 13.37 13.05 -13.00
CA TYR A 432 12.25 12.46 -12.30
C TYR A 432 10.92 13.06 -12.74
N GLU A 433 9.87 12.28 -12.61
CA GLU A 433 8.48 12.70 -12.76
C GLU A 433 7.69 12.40 -11.49
N ILE A 434 6.86 13.37 -11.08
CA ILE A 434 5.97 13.19 -9.95
C ILE A 434 4.83 12.24 -10.32
N PHE A 435 4.53 11.29 -9.44
CA PHE A 435 3.40 10.39 -9.62
C PHE A 435 2.47 10.32 -8.41
N ALA A 436 2.92 10.73 -7.21
CA ALA A 436 2.04 10.86 -6.06
C ALA A 436 2.37 12.07 -5.18
N VAL A 437 1.32 12.71 -4.65
CA VAL A 437 1.41 13.82 -3.69
C VAL A 437 0.50 13.49 -2.52
N VAL A 438 1.09 13.28 -1.34
CA VAL A 438 0.34 13.15 -0.08
C VAL A 438 0.18 14.54 0.51
N THR A 439 -1.02 14.89 0.92
CA THR A 439 -1.34 16.20 1.52
C THR A 439 -1.97 16.00 2.89
N HIS A 440 -1.84 17.02 3.75
CA HIS A 440 -2.38 17.00 5.10
C HIS A 440 -3.15 18.29 5.39
N SER A 441 -4.46 18.17 5.55
CA SER A 441 -5.34 19.27 5.99
C SER A 441 -5.63 19.15 7.48
N GLY A 442 -5.65 20.26 8.21
CA GLY A 442 -5.90 20.27 9.66
C GLY A 442 -4.74 20.85 10.48
N MET A 443 -4.86 20.70 11.81
CA MET A 443 -3.88 21.09 12.83
C MET A 443 -2.76 20.04 12.96
N LEU A 444 -1.89 20.16 13.96
CA LEU A 444 -0.78 19.18 14.16
C LEU A 444 -1.25 17.88 14.82
N ASP A 445 -2.25 17.99 15.70
CA ASP A 445 -2.83 16.93 16.52
C ASP A 445 -4.11 16.34 15.93
N SER A 446 -4.70 17.03 14.95
CA SER A 446 -5.93 16.63 14.27
C SER A 446 -5.90 17.03 12.80
N GLY A 447 -6.15 16.09 11.91
CA GLY A 447 -6.20 16.38 10.49
C GLY A 447 -6.65 15.20 9.64
N HIS A 448 -6.45 15.34 8.34
CA HIS A 448 -6.82 14.36 7.34
C HIS A 448 -5.77 14.28 6.24
N TYR A 449 -5.37 13.05 5.93
CA TYR A 449 -4.44 12.77 4.85
C TYR A 449 -5.18 12.27 3.62
N LEU A 450 -4.74 12.73 2.45
CA LEU A 450 -5.23 12.24 1.16
C LEU A 450 -4.10 12.26 0.14
N THR A 451 -4.28 11.50 -0.94
CA THR A 451 -3.25 11.35 -1.98
C THR A 451 -3.76 11.75 -3.36
N TYR A 452 -3.01 12.61 -4.04
CA TYR A 452 -3.17 12.83 -5.48
C TYR A 452 -2.24 11.88 -6.24
N LEU A 453 -2.79 11.10 -7.17
CA LEU A 453 -2.05 10.17 -8.01
C LEU A 453 -2.08 10.61 -9.46
N ARG A 454 -0.95 10.52 -10.16
CA ARG A 454 -0.87 10.79 -11.59
C ARG A 454 -0.74 9.48 -12.35
N LEU A 455 -1.73 9.16 -13.17
CA LEU A 455 -1.74 7.96 -14.02
C LEU A 455 -2.15 8.36 -15.44
N ARG A 456 -1.39 7.93 -16.45
CA ARG A 456 -1.65 8.24 -17.87
C ARG A 456 -1.87 9.74 -18.16
N ASN A 457 -1.13 10.61 -17.46
CA ASN A 457 -1.28 12.06 -17.50
C ASN A 457 -2.62 12.62 -16.98
N GLN A 458 -3.49 11.82 -16.37
CA GLN A 458 -4.61 12.31 -15.56
C GLN A 458 -4.25 12.27 -14.06
N TRP A 459 -4.88 13.15 -13.29
CA TRP A 459 -4.74 13.18 -11.83
C TRP A 459 -5.99 12.66 -11.14
N TYR A 460 -5.79 11.88 -10.08
CA TYR A 460 -6.85 11.30 -9.28
C TYR A 460 -6.64 11.66 -7.81
N LYS A 461 -7.65 12.25 -7.19
CA LYS A 461 -7.73 12.46 -5.74
C LYS A 461 -8.25 11.18 -5.08
N CYS A 462 -7.41 10.54 -4.28
CA CYS A 462 -7.73 9.38 -3.47
C CYS A 462 -7.93 9.83 -2.03
N ASP A 463 -9.19 9.82 -1.60
CA ASP A 463 -9.67 10.26 -0.32
C ASP A 463 -10.37 9.08 0.36
N ASP A 464 -9.57 8.25 1.02
CA ASP A 464 -9.96 6.94 1.52
C ASP A 464 -10.71 6.11 0.46
N ALA A 465 -12.00 5.85 0.69
CA ALA A 465 -12.84 5.03 -0.18
C ALA A 465 -13.17 5.72 -1.52
N TRP A 466 -12.98 7.02 -1.61
CA TRP A 466 -13.43 7.84 -2.73
C TRP A 466 -12.26 8.18 -3.66
N ILE A 467 -12.41 7.85 -4.94
CA ILE A 467 -11.46 8.22 -5.99
C ILE A 467 -12.17 9.10 -7.00
N ASN A 468 -11.63 10.30 -7.22
CA ASN A 468 -12.18 11.28 -8.16
C ASN A 468 -11.08 11.81 -9.07
N GLU A 469 -11.37 11.98 -10.36
CA GLU A 469 -10.46 12.70 -11.26
C GLU A 469 -10.42 14.19 -10.91
N VAL A 470 -9.23 14.80 -10.98
CA VAL A 470 -9.02 16.21 -10.66
C VAL A 470 -8.10 16.89 -11.67
N ASP A 471 -8.28 18.20 -11.81
CA ASP A 471 -7.43 19.03 -12.67
C ASP A 471 -6.03 19.23 -12.03
N GLU A 472 -5.00 19.25 -12.87
CA GLU A 472 -3.61 19.49 -12.46
C GLU A 472 -3.44 20.77 -11.63
N ARG A 473 -4.22 21.82 -11.87
CA ARG A 473 -4.18 23.08 -11.12
C ARG A 473 -4.53 22.87 -9.64
N VAL A 474 -5.45 21.96 -9.34
CA VAL A 474 -5.82 21.61 -7.96
C VAL A 474 -4.64 20.96 -7.25
N VAL A 475 -3.96 20.03 -7.94
CA VAL A 475 -2.78 19.34 -7.40
C VAL A 475 -1.64 20.33 -7.17
N ARG A 476 -1.36 21.22 -8.13
CA ARG A 476 -0.34 22.27 -7.99
C ARG A 476 -0.63 23.21 -6.82
N ALA A 477 -1.88 23.56 -6.58
CA ALA A 477 -2.28 24.43 -5.47
C ALA A 477 -2.30 23.73 -4.10
N SER A 478 -2.16 22.41 -4.07
CA SER A 478 -2.29 21.63 -2.84
C SER A 478 -1.12 21.82 -1.86
N GLN A 479 -1.41 21.67 -0.57
CA GLN A 479 -0.39 21.69 0.48
C GLN A 479 0.28 20.31 0.60
N CYS A 480 1.36 20.13 -0.17
CA CYS A 480 2.12 18.88 -0.17
C CYS A 480 2.78 18.61 1.19
N TYR A 481 2.64 17.38 1.69
CA TYR A 481 3.29 16.88 2.89
C TYR A 481 4.40 15.88 2.52
N MET A 482 4.10 14.92 1.65
CA MET A 482 5.09 14.05 1.01
C MET A 482 4.92 14.07 -0.51
N LEU A 483 6.04 14.03 -1.22
CA LEU A 483 6.11 14.03 -2.68
C LEU A 483 6.84 12.78 -3.15
N PHE A 484 6.25 12.05 -4.09
CA PHE A 484 6.84 10.84 -4.67
C PHE A 484 7.13 11.05 -6.15
N TYR A 485 8.41 10.93 -6.48
CA TYR A 485 8.97 11.09 -7.80
C TYR A 485 9.56 9.76 -8.27
N VAL A 486 9.35 9.40 -9.53
CA VAL A 486 9.95 8.21 -10.14
C VAL A 486 10.89 8.62 -11.27
N GLN A 487 12.00 7.90 -11.46
CA GLN A 487 12.90 8.16 -12.60
C GLN A 487 12.12 8.04 -13.92
N LYS A 488 12.29 9.01 -14.82
CA LYS A 488 11.56 9.05 -16.10
C LYS A 488 11.71 7.78 -16.92
N THR A 489 12.90 7.18 -16.94
CA THR A 489 13.18 5.91 -17.63
C THR A 489 12.28 4.76 -17.18
N LEU A 490 11.82 4.77 -15.94
CA LEU A 490 10.89 3.77 -15.39
C LEU A 490 9.42 4.13 -15.66
N CYS A 491 9.10 5.42 -15.78
CA CYS A 491 7.77 5.91 -16.16
C CYS A 491 7.40 5.47 -17.60
N TYR A 492 8.31 5.64 -18.55
CA TYR A 492 8.08 5.25 -19.96
C TYR A 492 7.87 3.74 -20.11
N LYS A 493 8.71 2.90 -19.47
CA LYS A 493 8.55 1.44 -19.49
C LYS A 493 7.20 0.98 -18.92
N ALA A 494 6.76 1.59 -17.82
CA ALA A 494 5.46 1.29 -17.21
C ALA A 494 4.26 1.69 -18.06
N ASN A 495 4.39 2.73 -18.89
CA ASN A 495 3.32 3.17 -19.81
C ASN A 495 3.30 2.34 -21.10
N GLU A 496 4.44 1.87 -21.59
CA GLU A 496 4.52 1.00 -22.77
C GLU A 496 3.88 -0.37 -22.53
N ASP A 497 4.12 -0.99 -21.37
CA ASP A 497 3.50 -2.28 -20.97
C ASP A 497 1.96 -2.21 -20.89
N LEU A 498 1.40 -1.01 -20.75
CA LEU A 498 -0.05 -0.75 -20.73
C LEU A 498 -0.62 -0.33 -22.09
N SER A 499 0.23 -0.07 -23.08
CA SER A 499 -0.17 0.27 -24.44
C SER A 499 -0.06 -0.96 -25.36
N CYS A 500 -1.09 -1.80 -25.35
CA CYS A 500 -1.32 -2.67 -26.50
C CYS A 500 -1.61 -1.78 -27.72
N GLN A 501 -0.63 -1.58 -28.59
CA GLN A 501 -0.84 -0.95 -29.88
C GLN A 501 -1.88 -1.75 -30.68
N PRO A 502 -2.82 -1.09 -31.39
CA PRO A 502 -3.63 -1.77 -32.38
C PRO A 502 -2.69 -2.22 -33.50
N THR A 503 -2.53 -3.54 -33.67
CA THR A 503 -1.89 -4.10 -34.84
C THR A 503 -2.68 -3.68 -36.08
N SER A 504 -2.19 -2.64 -36.76
CA SER A 504 -2.60 -2.37 -38.13
C SER A 504 -2.00 -3.45 -39.03
N SER A 505 -2.84 -4.32 -39.58
CA SER A 505 -2.59 -5.12 -40.78
C SER A 505 -3.95 -5.73 -41.18
N ARG A 506 -4.42 -5.73 -42.43
CA ARG A 506 -3.74 -5.68 -43.72
C ARG A 506 -4.64 -4.98 -44.76
N LYS A 507 -4.02 -4.26 -45.69
CA LYS A 507 -4.59 -4.01 -47.01
C LYS A 507 -4.67 -5.35 -47.74
N ASP A 508 -5.84 -5.68 -48.27
CA ASP A 508 -6.02 -6.83 -49.16
C ASP A 508 -5.21 -6.62 -50.45
N PRO A 509 -4.41 -7.59 -50.90
CA PRO A 509 -3.90 -7.59 -52.26
C PRO A 509 -4.99 -8.11 -53.19
N PHE A 510 -5.53 -7.22 -54.02
CA PHE A 510 -6.26 -7.60 -55.24
C PHE A 510 -5.34 -8.45 -56.12
N VAL A 511 -5.77 -9.66 -56.47
CA VAL A 511 -5.19 -10.48 -57.54
C VAL A 511 -6.24 -10.60 -58.66
N PRO A 512 -5.92 -10.23 -59.91
CA PRO A 512 -6.85 -10.32 -61.03
C PRO A 512 -6.94 -11.76 -61.55
N ILE A 513 -8.16 -12.21 -61.85
CA ILE A 513 -8.39 -13.49 -62.54
C ILE A 513 -8.53 -13.20 -64.05
N ALA A 514 -7.54 -13.66 -64.80
CA ALA A 514 -7.58 -14.00 -66.23
C ALA A 514 -6.50 -15.08 -66.43
N GLY A 515 -6.67 -16.21 -67.08
CA GLY A 515 -7.75 -16.86 -67.83
C GLY A 515 -7.21 -18.19 -68.40
N CYS A 516 -8.02 -18.87 -69.21
CA CYS A 516 -7.78 -20.11 -69.99
C CYS A 516 -8.02 -21.44 -69.20
N CYS A 517 -8.84 -22.38 -69.67
CA CYS A 517 -9.33 -22.68 -71.02
C CYS A 517 -10.85 -22.77 -71.12
#